data_AF-A0A2H0Y8J7-F1
#
_entry.id   AF-A0A2H0Y8J7-F1
#
_cell.length_a   1.000
_cell.length_b   1.000
_cell.length_c   1.000
_cell.angle_alpha   90.00
_cell.angle_beta   90.00
_cell.angle_gamma   90.00
#
_symmetry.space_group_name_H-M   'P 1'
#
loop_
_entity.id
_entity.type
_entity.pdbx_description
1 polymer ?
#
loop_
_entity_poly.entity_id
_entity_poly.type
_entity_poly.pdbx_seq_one_letter_code
_entity_poly.pdbx_strand_id
1 'polypeptide(L)'
;MKKILLAILAIAFMSSLCFAQQASAPVSKPSPTAPKPVETKSFVGKIDSITLADAAKGTHSAVAVVDEKGQKMNFTVRVSTIISAKDGKKLTFSGLKKDNKIIVEYVTTKKGANRAQSIKLVE
;
A
#
# COMPACT_ATOMS: atom_id res chain seq x y z
N MET A 1 -53.25 31.15 22.75
CA MET A 1 -53.35 31.48 24.20
C MET A 1 -52.13 30.85 24.87
N LYS A 2 -50.94 31.45 24.81
CA LYS A 2 -50.37 32.45 25.73
C LYS A 2 -50.56 32.10 27.22
N LYS A 3 -49.43 31.74 27.85
CA LYS A 3 -49.01 32.08 29.22
C LYS A 3 -49.61 31.29 30.39
N ILE A 4 -49.04 30.13 30.70
CA ILE A 4 -48.84 29.59 32.07
C ILE A 4 -47.62 28.65 31.94
N LEU A 5 -46.35 29.07 31.95
CA LEU A 5 -45.59 29.89 32.88
C LEU A 5 -45.75 29.44 34.34
N LEU A 6 -44.71 28.74 34.80
CA LEU A 6 -44.24 28.63 36.19
C LEU A 6 -45.23 28.15 37.24
N ALA A 7 -45.07 26.89 37.67
CA ALA A 7 -44.80 26.52 39.06
C ALA A 7 -44.82 24.99 39.15
N ILE A 8 -44.16 24.41 40.14
CA ILE A 8 -44.23 22.97 40.48
C ILE A 8 -43.31 22.07 39.65
N LEU A 9 -42.03 22.45 39.48
CA LEU A 9 -40.97 21.45 39.29
C LEU A 9 -39.86 21.66 40.33
N ALA A 10 -40.30 21.83 41.57
CA ALA A 10 -39.47 21.81 42.77
C ALA A 10 -39.92 20.62 43.61
N ILE A 11 -39.56 19.40 43.19
CA ILE A 11 -39.51 18.16 43.99
C ILE A 11 -38.76 17.14 43.12
N ALA A 12 -37.93 16.34 43.77
CA ALA A 12 -37.29 15.12 43.27
C ALA A 12 -35.94 15.28 42.56
N PHE A 13 -34.92 15.69 43.29
CA PHE A 13 -33.61 15.01 43.19
C PHE A 13 -33.05 14.78 44.58
N MET A 14 -33.73 13.90 45.33
CA MET A 14 -33.17 13.24 46.50
C MET A 14 -33.26 11.75 46.23
N SER A 15 -32.18 11.16 45.70
CA SER A 15 -31.88 9.74 45.89
C SER A 15 -30.55 9.34 45.27
N SER A 16 -29.82 8.58 46.08
CA SER A 16 -28.74 7.65 45.73
C SER A 16 -27.35 8.26 45.51
N LEU A 17 -26.66 8.40 46.65
CA LEU A 17 -25.23 8.15 46.77
C LEU A 17 -24.93 6.76 46.19
N CYS A 18 -24.45 6.70 44.95
CA CYS A 18 -23.83 5.49 44.41
C CYS A 18 -22.32 5.69 44.45
N PHE A 19 -21.68 5.24 45.53
CA PHE A 19 -20.24 5.02 45.57
C PHE A 19 -19.91 3.82 44.67
N ALA A 20 -19.71 4.07 43.38
CA ALA A 20 -19.04 3.12 42.51
C ALA A 20 -17.54 3.17 42.84
N GLN A 21 -17.06 2.23 43.64
CA GLN A 21 -15.63 1.93 43.76
C GLN A 21 -15.13 1.54 42.37
N GLN A 22 -14.48 2.49 41.70
CA GLN A 22 -13.87 2.31 40.40
C GLN A 22 -12.62 1.44 40.61
N ALA A 23 -12.80 0.12 40.51
CA ALA A 23 -11.71 -0.83 40.44
C ALA A 23 -10.86 -0.45 39.23
N SER A 24 -9.61 -0.03 39.47
CA SER A 24 -8.63 0.22 38.44
C SER A 24 -8.49 -1.01 37.56
N ALA A 25 -9.03 -0.94 36.34
CA ALA A 25 -8.84 -1.97 35.35
C ALA A 25 -7.33 -2.16 35.11
N PRO A 26 -6.82 -3.40 35.06
CA PRO A 26 -5.43 -3.63 34.71
C PRO A 26 -5.20 -3.09 33.30
N VAL A 27 -4.17 -2.26 33.16
CA VAL A 27 -3.72 -1.67 31.89
C VAL A 27 -3.49 -2.81 30.90
N SER A 28 -4.42 -2.98 29.96
CA SER A 28 -4.27 -3.87 28.83
C SER A 28 -3.02 -3.45 28.06
N LYS A 29 -1.99 -4.31 28.08
CA LYS A 29 -0.80 -4.15 27.22
C LYS A 29 -1.29 -3.91 25.79
N PRO A 30 -0.73 -2.92 25.05
CA PRO A 30 -1.11 -2.71 23.66
C PRO A 30 -0.85 -4.00 22.89
N SER A 31 -1.91 -4.56 22.32
CA SER A 31 -1.85 -5.68 21.39
C SER A 31 -0.87 -5.36 20.27
N PRO A 32 0.01 -6.29 19.84
CA PRO A 32 0.92 -6.05 18.73
C PRO A 32 0.11 -5.64 17.51
N THR A 33 0.23 -4.38 17.11
CA THR A 33 -0.45 -3.83 15.94
C THR A 33 -0.05 -4.66 14.72
N ALA A 34 -1.02 -5.29 14.07
CA ALA A 34 -0.78 -6.07 12.87
C ALA A 34 -0.03 -5.21 11.83
N PRO A 35 0.95 -5.77 11.09
CA PRO A 35 1.68 -5.03 10.08
C PRO A 35 0.70 -4.43 9.06
N LYS A 36 0.79 -3.11 8.85
CA LYS A 36 -0.03 -2.42 7.84
C LYS A 36 0.23 -3.05 6.47
N PRO A 37 -0.80 -3.42 5.70
CA PRO A 37 -0.61 -4.00 4.37
C PRO A 37 0.15 -3.03 3.46
N VAL A 38 1.11 -3.56 2.70
CA VAL A 38 1.89 -2.79 1.73
C VAL A 38 1.00 -2.53 0.52
N GLU A 39 0.75 -1.27 0.22
CA GLU A 39 -0.07 -0.86 -0.93
C GLU A 39 0.65 -1.19 -2.25
N THR A 40 -0.02 -1.96 -3.11
CA THR A 40 0.45 -2.24 -4.47
C THR A 40 -0.08 -1.18 -5.43
N LYS A 41 0.81 -0.61 -6.24
CA LYS A 41 0.51 0.41 -7.25
C LYS A 41 0.77 -0.16 -8.64
N SER A 42 0.18 0.47 -9.66
CA SER A 42 0.38 0.11 -11.07
C SER A 42 0.99 1.26 -11.85
N PHE A 43 1.86 0.94 -12.81
CA PHE A 43 2.45 1.89 -13.75
C PHE A 43 2.45 1.29 -15.14
N VAL A 44 2.00 2.07 -16.14
CA VAL A 44 1.87 1.61 -17.53
C VAL A 44 2.74 2.47 -18.42
N GLY A 45 3.55 1.84 -19.26
CA GLY A 45 4.42 2.57 -20.18
C GLY A 45 5.28 1.66 -21.03
N LYS A 46 6.23 2.26 -21.74
CA LYS A 46 7.21 1.55 -22.57
C LYS A 46 8.52 1.37 -21.83
N ILE A 47 9.18 0.22 -22.03
CA ILE A 47 10.52 0.00 -21.49
C ILE A 47 11.51 0.91 -22.21
N ASP A 48 12.13 1.81 -21.46
CA ASP A 48 13.19 2.69 -21.95
C ASP A 48 14.57 2.00 -21.87
N SER A 49 14.83 1.31 -20.76
CA SER A 49 16.10 0.60 -20.55
C SER A 49 15.95 -0.59 -19.61
N ILE A 50 16.83 -1.58 -19.79
CA ILE A 50 16.93 -2.80 -19.01
C ILE A 50 18.34 -2.89 -18.45
N THR A 51 18.45 -3.04 -17.13
CA THR A 51 19.72 -3.29 -16.44
C THR A 51 19.71 -4.72 -15.92
N LEU A 52 20.71 -5.51 -16.27
CA LEU A 52 20.90 -6.85 -15.74
C LEU A 52 21.63 -6.79 -14.40
N ALA A 53 21.28 -7.69 -13.49
CA ALA A 53 21.99 -7.88 -12.24
C ALA A 53 23.48 -8.20 -12.51
N ASP A 54 24.37 -7.58 -11.72
CA ASP A 54 25.79 -7.88 -11.68
C ASP A 54 26.11 -8.35 -10.27
N ALA A 55 26.30 -9.66 -10.11
CA ALA A 55 26.55 -10.29 -8.82
C ALA A 55 27.86 -9.80 -8.18
N ALA A 56 28.88 -9.50 -8.98
CA ALA A 56 30.16 -8.97 -8.49
C ALA A 56 30.01 -7.57 -7.90
N LYS A 57 29.02 -6.80 -8.38
CA LYS A 57 28.70 -5.45 -7.87
C LYS A 57 27.51 -5.42 -6.91
N GLY A 58 26.91 -6.57 -6.61
CA GLY A 58 25.72 -6.68 -5.76
C GLY A 58 24.48 -5.96 -6.30
N THR A 59 24.39 -5.73 -7.62
CA THR A 59 23.26 -5.01 -8.21
C THR A 59 22.13 -5.96 -8.60
N HIS A 60 20.89 -5.51 -8.43
CA HIS A 60 19.71 -6.23 -8.90
C HIS A 60 19.35 -5.81 -10.32
N SER A 61 18.66 -6.69 -11.04
CA SER A 61 18.06 -6.33 -12.33
C SER A 61 17.04 -5.21 -12.14
N ALA A 62 16.94 -4.34 -13.13
CA ALA A 62 16.00 -3.22 -13.11
C ALA A 62 15.44 -2.93 -14.51
N VAL A 63 14.23 -2.39 -14.55
CA VAL A 63 13.60 -1.86 -15.77
C VAL A 63 13.23 -0.40 -15.55
N ALA A 64 13.59 0.45 -16.50
CA ALA A 64 13.10 1.81 -16.58
C ALA A 64 11.92 1.87 -17.54
N VAL A 65 10.81 2.46 -17.11
CA VAL A 65 9.58 2.54 -17.89
C VAL A 65 9.16 4.00 -18.01
N VAL A 66 8.77 4.41 -19.21
CA VAL A 66 8.30 5.76 -19.51
C VAL A 66 6.83 5.70 -19.90
N ASP A 67 5.99 6.49 -19.22
CA ASP A 67 4.57 6.60 -19.55
C ASP A 67 4.32 7.53 -20.76
N GLU A 68 3.07 7.64 -21.17
CA GLU A 68 2.65 8.51 -22.30
C GLU A 68 2.83 10.00 -22.00
N LYS A 69 3.02 10.39 -20.73
CA LYS A 69 3.30 11.77 -20.30
C LYS A 69 4.80 12.05 -20.20
N GLY A 70 5.66 11.09 -20.54
CA GLY A 70 7.11 11.21 -20.43
C GLY A 70 7.65 11.01 -19.00
N GLN A 71 6.82 10.60 -18.04
CA GLN A 71 7.28 10.29 -16.69
C GLN A 71 8.05 8.97 -16.71
N LYS A 72 9.27 8.99 -16.17
CA LYS A 72 10.16 7.84 -16.11
C LYS A 72 10.19 7.26 -14.69
N MET A 73 9.98 5.96 -14.56
CA MET A 73 10.09 5.23 -13.30
C MET A 73 11.02 4.03 -13.43
N ASN A 74 11.86 3.82 -12.42
CA ASN A 74 12.74 2.65 -12.33
C ASN A 74 12.16 1.62 -11.36
N PHE A 75 12.13 0.37 -11.77
CA PHE A 75 11.63 -0.75 -10.98
C PHE A 75 12.72 -1.80 -10.79
N THR A 76 13.02 -2.13 -9.53
CA THR A 76 13.86 -3.28 -9.20
C THR A 76 13.09 -4.57 -9.44
N VAL A 77 13.70 -5.49 -10.17
CA VAL A 77 13.14 -6.80 -10.51
C VAL A 77 13.88 -7.87 -9.72
N ARG A 78 13.12 -8.70 -8.99
CA ARG A 78 13.65 -9.82 -8.21
C ARG A 78 13.24 -11.14 -8.85
N VAL A 79 13.86 -12.22 -8.39
CA VAL A 79 13.49 -13.60 -8.79
C VAL A 79 12.02 -13.91 -8.49
N SER A 80 11.46 -13.26 -7.45
CA SER A 80 10.04 -13.39 -7.08
C SER A 80 9.08 -12.57 -7.95
N THR A 81 9.58 -11.70 -8.83
CA THR A 81 8.73 -10.89 -9.71
C THR A 81 8.13 -11.78 -10.78
N ILE A 82 6.80 -11.74 -10.93
CA ILE A 82 6.10 -12.50 -11.97
C ILE A 82 6.22 -11.73 -13.29
N ILE A 83 6.70 -12.38 -14.34
CA ILE A 83 6.81 -11.78 -15.66
C ILE A 83 5.96 -12.60 -16.62
N SER A 84 5.05 -11.96 -17.35
CA SER A 84 4.13 -12.63 -18.25
C SER A 84 3.92 -11.89 -19.57
N ALA A 85 3.66 -12.67 -20.61
CA ALA A 85 3.20 -12.18 -21.90
C ALA A 85 1.74 -11.71 -21.81
N LYS A 86 1.26 -11.08 -22.88
CA LYS A 86 -0.11 -10.60 -22.99
C LYS A 86 -1.16 -11.70 -22.78
N ASP A 87 -0.87 -12.89 -23.28
CA ASP A 87 -1.71 -14.11 -23.14
C ASP A 87 -1.58 -14.78 -21.76
N GLY A 88 -0.80 -14.21 -20.84
CA GLY A 88 -0.58 -14.75 -19.50
C GLY A 88 0.51 -15.83 -19.44
N LYS A 89 1.14 -16.20 -20.57
CA LYS A 89 2.28 -17.14 -20.53
C LYS A 89 3.43 -16.55 -19.74
N LYS A 90 4.05 -17.38 -18.91
CA LYS A 90 5.22 -16.98 -18.13
C LYS A 90 6.39 -16.64 -19.05
N LEU A 91 7.02 -15.50 -18.80
CA LEU A 91 8.25 -15.06 -19.46
C LEU A 91 9.40 -14.99 -18.46
N THR A 92 10.61 -14.96 -19.01
CA THR A 92 11.82 -14.63 -18.25
C THR A 92 12.13 -13.15 -18.39
N PHE A 93 13.02 -12.64 -17.52
CA PHE A 93 13.49 -11.26 -17.61
C PHE A 93 14.15 -10.94 -18.95
N SER A 94 14.84 -11.92 -19.54
CA SER A 94 15.44 -11.82 -20.89
C SER A 94 14.43 -11.72 -22.03
N GLY A 95 13.16 -12.06 -21.78
CA GLY A 95 12.08 -11.89 -22.76
C GLY A 95 11.59 -10.45 -22.89
N LEU A 96 11.96 -9.57 -21.94
CA LEU A 96 11.66 -8.14 -22.01
C LEU A 96 12.62 -7.45 -22.97
N LYS A 97 12.11 -6.52 -23.77
CA LYS A 97 12.90 -5.72 -24.71
C LYS A 97 12.56 -4.25 -24.55
N LYS A 98 13.49 -3.40 -24.99
CA LYS A 98 13.23 -1.97 -25.14
C LYS A 98 12.00 -1.75 -26.02
N ASP A 99 11.25 -0.69 -25.74
CA ASP A 99 10.03 -0.25 -26.42
C ASP A 99 8.79 -1.14 -26.23
N ASN A 100 8.92 -2.32 -25.60
CA ASN A 100 7.77 -3.12 -25.20
C ASN A 100 6.86 -2.31 -24.26
N LYS A 101 5.56 -2.28 -24.56
CA LYS A 101 4.54 -1.71 -23.66
C LYS A 101 4.24 -2.72 -22.55
N ILE A 102 4.41 -2.30 -21.30
CA ILE A 102 4.19 -3.12 -20.11
C ILE A 102 3.30 -2.43 -19.09
N ILE A 103 2.65 -3.24 -18.26
CA ILE A 103 2.06 -2.85 -16.98
C ILE A 103 2.96 -3.43 -15.89
N VAL A 104 3.38 -2.59 -14.95
CA VAL A 104 4.18 -2.98 -13.78
C VAL A 104 3.34 -2.77 -12.53
N GLU A 105 3.05 -3.84 -11.80
CA GLU A 105 2.57 -3.71 -10.43
C GLU A 105 3.77 -3.69 -9.49
N TYR A 106 3.82 -2.73 -8.59
CA TYR A 106 4.97 -2.51 -7.74
C TYR A 106 4.58 -2.07 -6.33
N VAL A 107 5.52 -2.24 -5.40
CA VAL A 107 5.45 -1.67 -4.06
C VAL A 107 6.64 -0.74 -3.85
N THR A 108 6.42 0.36 -3.12
CA THR A 108 7.53 1.23 -2.71
C THR A 108 8.10 0.72 -1.39
N THR A 109 9.40 0.41 -1.38
CA THR A 109 10.08 -0.05 -0.17
C THR A 109 10.28 1.09 0.82
N LYS A 110 10.59 0.76 2.09
CA LYS A 110 10.94 1.76 3.12
C LYS A 110 12.10 2.69 2.71
N LYS A 111 12.95 2.27 1.76
CA LYS A 111 14.06 3.06 1.22
C LYS A 111 13.69 3.88 -0.02
N GLY A 112 12.41 3.94 -0.39
CA GLY A 112 11.91 4.68 -1.56
C GLY A 112 12.08 3.96 -2.91
N ALA A 113 12.77 2.80 -2.95
CA ALA A 113 12.90 2.04 -4.19
C ALA A 113 11.58 1.37 -4.58
N ASN A 114 11.22 1.41 -5.87
CA ASN A 114 10.05 0.72 -6.41
C ASN A 114 10.42 -0.72 -6.77
N ARG A 115 9.77 -1.70 -6.14
CA ARG A 115 10.01 -3.12 -6.34
C ARG A 115 8.86 -3.73 -7.11
N ALA A 116 9.14 -4.21 -8.32
CA ALA A 116 8.15 -4.90 -9.15
C ALA A 116 7.66 -6.19 -8.46
N GLN A 117 6.34 -6.33 -8.35
CA GLN A 117 5.65 -7.56 -7.97
C GLN A 117 5.28 -8.35 -9.23
N SER A 118 4.77 -7.66 -10.26
CA SER A 118 4.47 -8.25 -11.56
C SER A 118 4.84 -7.32 -12.72
N ILE A 119 5.17 -7.90 -13.87
CA ILE A 119 5.41 -7.22 -15.14
C ILE A 119 4.66 -7.98 -16.21
N LYS A 120 3.71 -7.33 -16.88
CA LYS A 120 2.90 -7.92 -17.95
C LYS A 120 3.07 -7.16 -19.26
N LEU A 121 3.36 -7.85 -20.35
CA LEU A 121 3.31 -7.26 -21.70
C LEU A 121 1.87 -6.95 -22.10
N VAL A 122 1.66 -5.78 -22.69
CA VAL A 122 0.32 -5.33 -23.14
C VAL A 122 0.19 -5.39 -24.66
N GLU A 123 1.32 -5.30 -25.35
CA GLU A 123 1.47 -5.30 -26.81
C GLU A 123 2.58 -6.26 -27.22
#